data_AF-A0AAV0L8D2-F1
#
_entry.id   AF-A0AAV0L8D2-F1
#
_cell.length_a   1.000
_cell.length_b   1.000
_cell.length_c   1.000
_cell.angle_alpha   90.00
_cell.angle_beta   90.00
_cell.angle_gamma   90.00
#
_symmetry.space_group_name_H-M   'P 1'
#
loop_
_entity.id
_entity.type
_entity.pdbx_description
1 polymer ?
#
loop_
_entity_poly.entity_id
_entity_poly.type
_entity_poly.pdbx_seq_one_letter_code
_entity_poly.pdbx_strand_id
1 'polypeptide(L)'
;MATTPSKLPYLPLFLLFVFTKSQPASAIAPRFPSSILRSHNNLDSPAFISASLDANHNPQQLYREEFFTQVLDHFTYTPQSYQTFQQRYLVNDTYWGGAKNKAPIFVYTGNEGGIEWFARNTGFMFDVAPHFNALLVFIEHRFYGKSMPFGGDAKKAYKDATTLGYLSSTQALADFATLVVDLKKNLSAVDSPVVVFGGSYGGSNSVAFVN
;
A
#
# COMPACT_ATOMS: atom_id res chain seq x y z
N MET A 1 -15.66 -63.69 -51.25
CA MET A 1 -15.80 -62.72 -50.14
C MET A 1 -14.96 -63.24 -48.99
N ALA A 2 -13.67 -62.86 -48.86
CA ALA A 2 -13.19 -61.61 -48.24
C ALA A 2 -13.66 -61.54 -46.76
N THR A 3 -12.83 -61.48 -45.71
CA THR A 3 -11.44 -61.03 -45.53
C THR A 3 -10.90 -61.53 -44.17
N THR A 4 -9.61 -61.82 -44.13
CA THR A 4 -8.78 -62.06 -42.93
C THR A 4 -8.66 -60.78 -42.07
N PRO A 5 -8.48 -60.89 -40.73
CA PRO A 5 -8.23 -59.73 -39.88
C PRO A 5 -6.78 -59.26 -40.06
N SER A 6 -6.64 -57.99 -40.43
CA SER A 6 -5.36 -57.28 -40.59
C SER A 6 -4.70 -57.04 -39.23
N LYS A 7 -3.43 -57.46 -39.11
CA LYS A 7 -2.53 -57.01 -38.05
C LYS A 7 -2.12 -55.57 -38.34
N LEU A 8 -2.43 -54.65 -37.43
CA LEU A 8 -1.92 -53.27 -37.46
C LEU A 8 -0.38 -53.28 -37.30
N PRO A 9 0.36 -52.54 -38.14
CA PRO A 9 1.80 -52.35 -37.94
C PRO A 9 2.04 -51.29 -36.86
N TYR A 10 2.88 -51.63 -35.88
CA TYR A 10 3.42 -50.70 -34.90
C TYR A 10 4.35 -49.70 -35.60
N LEU A 11 3.98 -48.42 -35.62
CA LEU A 11 4.85 -47.32 -36.04
C LEU A 11 5.56 -46.76 -34.79
N PRO A 12 6.90 -46.70 -34.73
CA PRO A 12 7.58 -46.11 -33.58
C PRO A 12 7.38 -44.59 -33.62
N LEU A 13 6.74 -44.06 -32.56
CA LEU A 13 6.61 -42.63 -32.33
C LEU A 13 7.99 -42.07 -31.94
N PHE A 14 8.71 -41.48 -32.90
CA PHE A 14 9.93 -40.73 -32.61
C PHE A 14 9.55 -39.46 -31.83
N LEU A 15 9.90 -39.43 -30.54
CA LEU A 15 9.86 -38.23 -29.69
C LEU A 15 10.91 -37.23 -30.22
N LEU A 16 10.46 -36.22 -30.96
CA LEU A 16 11.30 -35.08 -31.33
C LEU A 16 11.50 -34.21 -30.09
N PHE A 17 12.67 -34.32 -29.45
CA PHE A 17 13.11 -33.36 -28.45
C PHE A 17 13.52 -32.06 -29.16
N VAL A 18 12.62 -31.07 -29.15
CA VAL A 18 12.97 -29.70 -29.51
C VAL A 18 13.78 -29.11 -28.37
N PHE A 19 15.10 -29.11 -28.50
CA PHE A 19 15.97 -28.34 -27.62
C PHE A 19 15.85 -26.86 -28.00
N THR A 20 14.98 -26.12 -27.31
CA THR A 20 15.04 -24.67 -27.31
C THR A 20 16.29 -24.27 -26.51
N LYS A 21 17.29 -23.69 -27.18
CA LYS A 21 18.38 -23.00 -26.49
C LYS A 21 17.76 -21.78 -25.80
N SER A 22 17.56 -21.85 -24.49
CA SER A 22 17.30 -20.67 -23.67
C SER A 22 18.56 -19.79 -23.71
N GLN A 23 18.48 -18.64 -24.36
CA GLN A 23 19.47 -17.59 -24.16
C GLN A 23 19.31 -17.08 -22.72
N PRO A 24 20.38 -16.94 -21.94
CA PRO A 24 20.28 -16.30 -20.65
C PRO A 24 19.89 -14.84 -20.89
N ALA A 25 18.77 -14.41 -20.33
CA ALA A 25 18.48 -12.99 -20.20
C ALA A 25 19.67 -12.35 -19.48
N SER A 26 20.29 -11.36 -20.10
CA SER A 26 21.36 -10.59 -19.44
C SER A 26 20.72 -9.95 -18.21
N ALA A 27 21.12 -10.43 -17.02
CA ALA A 27 20.64 -9.87 -15.77
C ALA A 27 21.13 -8.42 -15.68
N ILE A 28 20.24 -7.47 -15.94
CA ILE A 28 20.50 -6.07 -15.60
C ILE A 28 20.41 -6.01 -14.08
N ALA A 29 21.56 -6.15 -13.42
CA ALA A 29 21.67 -5.88 -12.00
C ALA A 29 21.28 -4.41 -11.76
N PRO A 30 20.32 -4.12 -10.87
CA PRO A 30 20.02 -2.74 -10.51
C PRO A 30 21.27 -2.14 -9.86
N ARG A 31 21.93 -1.22 -10.56
CA ARG A 31 22.98 -0.41 -9.96
C ARG A 31 22.31 0.69 -9.15
N PHE A 32 22.21 0.47 -7.85
CA PHE A 32 21.94 1.56 -6.93
C PHE A 32 23.09 2.57 -7.02
N PRO A 33 22.83 3.87 -7.18
CA PRO A 33 23.88 4.87 -7.13
C PRO A 33 24.53 4.79 -5.75
N SER A 34 25.82 4.46 -5.71
CA SER A 34 26.62 4.56 -4.50
C SER A 34 26.59 6.02 -4.05
N SER A 35 26.14 6.28 -2.83
CA SER A 35 26.26 7.59 -2.20
C SER A 35 27.75 7.89 -1.97
N ILE A 36 28.38 8.54 -2.95
CA ILE A 36 29.67 9.20 -2.72
C ILE A 36 29.38 10.37 -1.79
N LEU A 37 29.60 10.15 -0.49
CA LEU A 37 29.73 11.23 0.49
C LEU A 37 31.01 11.99 0.18
N ARG A 38 30.91 12.97 -0.71
CA ARG A 38 31.95 13.99 -0.89
C ARG A 38 31.73 15.06 0.17
N SER A 39 32.51 15.03 1.23
CA SER A 39 32.59 16.13 2.19
C SER A 39 33.09 17.38 1.44
N HIS A 40 32.18 18.30 1.13
CA HIS A 40 32.48 19.65 0.70
C HIS A 40 32.27 20.57 1.91
N ASN A 41 33.34 20.79 2.65
CA ASN A 41 33.42 21.93 3.56
C ASN A 41 33.69 23.17 2.70
N ASN A 42 32.65 23.95 2.42
CA ASN A 42 32.70 25.42 2.43
C ASN A 42 31.39 26.02 1.90
N LEU A 43 30.70 26.73 2.80
CA LEU A 43 30.11 28.06 2.64
C LEU A 43 29.39 28.32 1.31
N ASP A 44 28.09 27.99 1.30
CA ASP A 44 26.99 28.86 0.84
C ASP A 44 25.70 28.04 0.93
N SER A 45 25.06 28.08 2.09
CA SER A 45 23.78 27.41 2.32
C SER A 45 22.65 28.19 1.63
N PRO A 46 21.89 27.61 0.68
CA PRO A 46 20.54 28.09 0.46
C PRO A 46 19.74 27.70 1.71
N ALA A 47 19.03 28.67 2.28
CA ALA A 47 18.30 28.53 3.53
C ALA A 47 17.51 27.22 3.57
N PHE A 48 17.89 26.30 4.46
CA PHE A 48 16.96 25.32 4.98
C PHE A 48 15.82 26.12 5.61
N ILE A 49 14.65 26.13 4.96
CA ILE A 49 13.42 26.47 5.66
C ILE A 49 13.16 25.29 6.60
N SER A 50 13.90 25.28 7.70
CA SER A 50 13.36 24.76 8.95
C SER A 50 12.09 25.58 9.15
N ALA A 51 10.94 24.94 8.96
CA ALA A 51 9.70 25.45 9.50
C ALA A 51 9.93 25.54 11.00
N SER A 52 10.38 26.72 11.44
CA SER A 52 10.35 27.12 12.82
C SER A 52 8.88 27.03 13.22
N LEU A 53 8.58 26.05 14.06
CA LEU A 53 7.30 25.99 14.74
C LEU A 53 7.27 27.20 15.67
N ASP A 54 6.74 28.31 15.16
CA ASP A 54 6.38 29.47 15.94
C ASP A 54 5.45 28.98 17.06
N ALA A 55 5.89 29.16 18.31
CA ALA A 55 5.23 28.65 19.51
C ALA A 55 3.85 29.29 19.81
N ASN A 56 3.33 30.10 18.88
CA ASN A 56 2.06 30.82 18.98
C ASN A 56 1.10 30.55 17.82
N HIS A 57 1.40 29.60 16.91
CA HIS A 57 0.40 29.11 15.97
C HIS A 57 -0.36 27.95 16.61
N ASN A 58 -1.67 28.10 16.80
CA ASN A 58 -2.57 26.97 17.08
C ASN A 58 -2.19 25.86 16.09
N PRO A 59 -1.72 24.67 16.52
CA PRO A 59 -1.12 23.70 15.62
C PRO A 59 -2.11 23.45 14.49
N GLN A 60 -1.80 24.01 13.30
CA GLN A 60 -2.64 23.92 12.13
C GLN A 60 -2.91 22.43 11.97
N GLN A 61 -4.18 22.05 12.05
CA GLN A 61 -4.60 20.66 12.02
C GLN A 61 -4.05 20.03 10.74
N LEU A 62 -2.94 19.30 10.87
CA LEU A 62 -2.14 18.78 9.74
C LEU A 62 -2.95 17.86 8.84
N TYR A 63 -4.04 17.30 9.35
CA TYR A 63 -4.93 16.39 8.67
C TYR A 63 -6.28 16.35 9.38
N ARG A 64 -7.33 15.97 8.66
CA ARG A 64 -8.61 15.55 9.25
C ARG A 64 -8.56 14.05 9.53
N GLU A 65 -9.10 13.66 10.68
CA GLU A 65 -9.30 12.25 11.02
C GLU A 65 -10.66 11.79 10.48
N GLU A 66 -10.66 10.66 9.80
CA GLU A 66 -11.84 10.05 9.19
C GLU A 66 -11.86 8.55 9.46
N PHE A 67 -13.01 7.91 9.26
CA PHE A 67 -13.19 6.48 9.45
C PHE A 67 -13.87 5.83 8.25
N PHE A 68 -13.35 4.67 7.86
CA PHE A 68 -13.89 3.83 6.81
C PHE A 68 -14.48 2.56 7.42
N THR A 69 -15.69 2.19 7.03
CA THR A 69 -16.32 0.94 7.46
C THR A 69 -15.71 -0.22 6.68
N GLN A 70 -14.83 -0.96 7.33
CA GLN A 70 -14.05 -2.03 6.74
C GLN A 70 -14.65 -3.41 7.07
N VAL A 71 -14.58 -4.35 6.14
CA VAL A 71 -14.96 -5.75 6.42
C VAL A 71 -13.86 -6.44 7.25
N LEU A 72 -14.27 -7.29 8.17
CA LEU A 72 -13.36 -8.01 9.05
C LEU A 72 -12.46 -8.96 8.26
N ASP A 73 -13.04 -9.62 7.26
CA ASP A 73 -12.38 -10.71 6.54
C ASP A 73 -12.69 -10.67 5.05
N HIS A 74 -11.65 -10.41 4.26
CA HIS A 74 -11.73 -10.28 2.81
C HIS A 74 -11.73 -11.63 2.06
N PHE A 75 -11.42 -12.75 2.73
CA PHE A 75 -11.02 -13.98 2.04
C PHE A 75 -11.87 -15.23 2.33
N THR A 76 -12.66 -15.26 3.42
CA THR A 76 -13.37 -16.50 3.82
C THR A 76 -14.85 -16.56 3.39
N TYR A 77 -15.45 -15.45 2.92
CA TYR A 77 -16.81 -15.37 2.35
C TYR A 77 -17.95 -16.08 3.15
N THR A 78 -17.79 -16.22 4.46
CA THR A 78 -18.84 -16.77 5.35
C THR A 78 -19.70 -15.63 5.90
N PRO A 79 -20.91 -15.90 6.44
CA PRO A 79 -21.73 -14.85 7.09
C PRO A 79 -20.96 -14.04 8.14
N GLN A 80 -20.04 -14.68 8.87
CA GLN A 80 -19.21 -14.06 9.89
C GLN A 80 -18.13 -13.14 9.29
N SER A 81 -17.69 -13.40 8.05
CA SER A 81 -16.66 -12.61 7.35
C SER A 81 -17.13 -11.18 7.05
N TYR A 82 -18.45 -10.96 6.92
CA TYR A 82 -19.05 -9.65 6.64
C TYR A 82 -19.25 -8.77 7.88
N GLN A 83 -18.80 -9.21 9.06
CA GLN A 83 -18.69 -8.29 10.20
C GLN A 83 -17.79 -7.12 9.82
N THR A 84 -18.06 -5.95 10.38
CA THR A 84 -17.31 -4.73 10.05
C THR A 84 -16.66 -4.09 11.27
N PHE A 85 -15.68 -3.25 11.02
CA PHE A 85 -15.05 -2.39 12.01
C PHE A 85 -14.71 -1.03 11.39
N GLN A 86 -14.50 -0.02 12.24
CA GLN A 86 -14.09 1.29 11.78
C GLN A 86 -12.57 1.33 11.64
N GLN A 87 -12.09 1.45 10.40
CA GLN A 87 -10.69 1.69 10.09
C GLN A 87 -10.43 3.19 10.00
N ARG A 88 -9.55 3.69 10.85
CA ARG A 88 -9.12 5.08 10.83
C ARG A 88 -8.22 5.37 9.62
N TYR A 89 -8.39 6.55 9.04
CA TYR A 89 -7.42 7.15 8.14
C TYR A 89 -7.35 8.67 8.37
N LEU A 90 -6.27 9.28 7.94
CA LEU A 90 -6.04 10.72 8.01
C LEU A 90 -6.00 11.27 6.59
N VAL A 91 -6.62 12.43 6.37
CA VAL A 91 -6.64 13.08 5.06
C VAL A 91 -6.16 14.53 5.16
N ASN A 92 -5.29 14.93 4.23
CA ASN A 92 -4.95 16.33 4.01
C ASN A 92 -5.12 16.65 2.53
N ASP A 93 -6.04 17.58 2.25
CA ASP A 93 -6.40 18.06 0.92
C ASP A 93 -5.93 19.51 0.66
N THR A 94 -5.07 20.07 1.52
CA THR A 94 -4.64 21.47 1.49
C THR A 94 -4.09 21.88 0.12
N TYR A 95 -3.34 20.98 -0.53
CA TYR A 95 -2.72 21.23 -1.84
C TYR A 95 -3.35 20.42 -2.98
N TRP A 96 -4.43 19.69 -2.72
CA TRP A 96 -4.93 18.74 -3.69
C TRP A 96 -5.53 19.46 -4.91
N GLY A 97 -4.99 19.16 -6.09
CA GLY A 97 -5.41 19.76 -7.36
C GLY A 97 -6.80 19.30 -7.84
N GLY A 98 -7.44 18.38 -7.12
CA GLY A 98 -8.78 17.89 -7.39
C GLY A 98 -8.86 16.85 -8.51
N ALA A 99 -9.98 16.13 -8.52
CA ALA A 99 -10.22 15.03 -9.45
C ALA A 99 -10.19 15.43 -10.94
N LYS A 100 -10.67 16.63 -11.28
CA LYS A 100 -10.70 17.13 -12.67
C LYS A 100 -9.31 17.21 -13.30
N ASN A 101 -8.30 17.51 -12.50
CA ASN A 101 -6.91 17.59 -12.93
C ASN A 101 -6.18 16.24 -12.83
N LYS A 102 -6.89 15.17 -12.47
CA LYS A 102 -6.31 13.84 -12.18
C LYS A 102 -5.15 13.95 -11.19
N ALA A 103 -5.30 14.84 -10.20
CA ALA A 103 -4.25 15.15 -9.24
C ALA A 103 -3.94 13.90 -8.38
N PRO A 104 -2.66 13.57 -8.16
CA PRO A 104 -2.26 12.33 -7.51
C PRO A 104 -2.77 12.22 -6.07
N ILE A 105 -2.92 10.98 -5.62
CA ILE A 105 -3.20 10.64 -4.23
C ILE A 105 -1.97 9.93 -3.68
N PHE A 106 -1.33 10.52 -2.69
CA PHE A 106 -0.22 9.93 -1.96
C PHE A 106 -0.76 9.18 -0.75
N VAL A 107 -0.57 7.87 -0.74
CA VAL A 107 -1.10 6.97 0.28
C VAL A 107 0.04 6.43 1.13
N TYR A 108 0.01 6.68 2.44
CA TYR A 108 0.87 5.99 3.39
C TYR A 108 0.19 4.73 3.90
N THR A 109 0.78 3.57 3.65
CA THR A 109 0.31 2.29 4.21
C THR A 109 0.82 2.15 5.65
N GLY A 110 -0.07 2.43 6.61
CA GLY A 110 0.24 2.34 8.04
C GLY A 110 0.86 0.99 8.43
N ASN A 111 1.70 1.03 9.45
CA ASN A 111 2.41 -0.14 9.97
C ASN A 111 2.03 -0.37 11.45
N GLU A 112 2.94 -0.90 12.27
CA GLU A 112 2.65 -1.44 13.61
C GLU A 112 2.53 -0.37 14.70
N GLY A 113 1.65 0.61 14.49
CA GLY A 113 1.46 1.68 15.46
C GLY A 113 0.33 2.65 15.10
N GLY A 114 0.14 3.65 15.96
CA GLY A 114 -0.83 4.71 15.73
C GLY A 114 -0.46 5.58 14.52
N ILE A 115 -1.39 5.76 13.59
CA ILE A 115 -1.15 6.42 12.31
C ILE A 115 -0.69 7.88 12.44
N GLU A 116 -1.12 8.57 13.50
CA GLU A 116 -0.70 9.94 13.80
C GLU A 116 0.81 10.06 14.04
N TRP A 117 1.42 9.03 14.65
CA TRP A 117 2.86 9.02 14.86
C TRP A 117 3.58 8.96 13.51
N PHE A 118 3.12 8.12 12.58
CA PHE A 118 3.70 8.06 11.24
C PHE A 118 3.46 9.36 10.46
N ALA A 119 2.27 9.95 10.55
CA ALA A 119 1.98 11.24 9.90
C ALA A 119 2.92 12.36 10.40
N ARG A 120 3.17 12.46 11.71
CA ARG A 120 4.10 13.47 12.27
C ARG A 120 5.56 13.24 11.89
N ASN A 121 5.97 11.99 11.63
CA ASN A 121 7.36 11.63 11.35
C ASN A 121 7.66 11.43 9.85
N THR A 122 6.64 11.45 8.99
CA THR A 122 6.79 11.33 7.52
C THR A 122 6.66 12.70 6.86
N GLY A 123 7.50 13.65 7.29
CA GLY A 123 7.48 15.03 6.78
C GLY A 123 7.61 15.12 5.27
N PHE A 124 8.37 14.21 4.66
CA PHE A 124 8.60 14.17 3.21
C PHE A 124 7.30 14.20 2.37
N MET A 125 6.26 13.47 2.77
CA MET A 125 4.98 13.48 2.02
C MET A 125 4.33 14.87 2.03
N PHE A 126 4.42 15.59 3.16
CA PHE A 126 3.93 16.96 3.28
C PHE A 126 4.79 17.93 2.48
N ASP A 127 6.11 17.76 2.48
CA ASP A 127 7.03 18.62 1.74
C ASP A 127 6.81 18.52 0.22
N VAL A 128 6.52 17.32 -0.30
CA VAL A 128 6.33 17.12 -1.75
C VAL A 128 4.89 17.35 -2.22
N ALA A 129 3.88 17.32 -1.34
CA ALA A 129 2.47 17.47 -1.73
C ALA A 129 2.19 18.73 -2.57
N PRO A 130 2.71 19.93 -2.23
CA PRO A 130 2.50 21.15 -3.01
C PRO A 130 3.08 21.07 -4.43
N HIS A 131 4.17 20.34 -4.63
CA HIS A 131 4.81 20.22 -5.94
C HIS A 131 4.01 19.34 -6.91
N PHE A 132 3.24 18.39 -6.37
CA PHE A 132 2.43 17.46 -7.17
C PHE A 132 0.94 17.78 -7.11
N ASN A 133 0.54 18.81 -6.37
CA ASN A 133 -0.84 19.09 -6.00
C ASN A 133 -1.55 17.84 -5.45
N ALA A 134 -0.86 17.08 -4.59
CA ALA A 134 -1.31 15.76 -4.17
C ALA A 134 -2.29 15.81 -3.00
N LEU A 135 -3.24 14.86 -2.98
CA LEU A 135 -4.01 14.52 -1.78
C LEU A 135 -3.14 13.61 -0.90
N LEU A 136 -3.03 13.91 0.39
CA LEU A 136 -2.35 13.01 1.33
C LEU A 136 -3.36 12.17 2.08
N VAL A 137 -3.12 10.87 2.12
CA VAL A 137 -3.94 9.89 2.84
C VAL A 137 -3.04 8.98 3.66
N PHE A 138 -3.22 8.93 4.97
CA PHE A 138 -2.51 8.01 5.84
C PHE A 138 -3.50 6.99 6.39
N ILE A 139 -3.38 5.73 6.01
CA ILE A 139 -4.34 4.70 6.40
C ILE A 139 -3.78 3.91 7.59
N GLU A 140 -4.54 3.85 8.69
CA GLU A 140 -4.12 3.08 9.86
C GLU A 140 -4.29 1.57 9.61
N HIS A 141 -3.27 0.81 10.01
CA HIS A 141 -3.27 -0.64 9.90
C HIS A 141 -4.31 -1.25 10.86
N ARG A 142 -5.03 -2.29 10.43
CA ARG A 142 -5.92 -3.06 11.32
C ARG A 142 -5.17 -3.56 12.56
N PHE A 143 -5.85 -3.64 13.71
CA PHE A 143 -5.27 -3.99 15.01
C PHE A 143 -4.22 -3.00 15.53
N TYR A 144 -4.22 -1.75 15.09
CA TYR A 144 -3.36 -0.71 15.68
C TYR A 144 -4.14 0.58 15.87
N GLY A 145 -3.72 1.37 16.87
CA GLY A 145 -4.32 2.66 17.17
C GLY A 145 -5.82 2.56 17.47
N LYS A 146 -6.62 3.25 16.66
CA LYS A 146 -8.09 3.26 16.74
C LYS A 146 -8.74 2.27 15.77
N SER A 147 -7.99 1.70 14.84
CA SER A 147 -8.45 0.68 13.87
C SER A 147 -8.52 -0.73 14.49
N MET A 148 -9.38 -0.89 15.49
CA MET A 148 -9.50 -2.13 16.26
C MET A 148 -10.76 -2.92 15.90
N PRO A 149 -10.64 -4.14 15.37
CA PRO A 149 -11.77 -5.04 15.17
C PRO A 149 -12.45 -5.45 16.48
N PHE A 150 -13.56 -6.18 16.38
CA PHE A 150 -14.32 -6.70 17.53
C PHE A 150 -14.85 -5.61 18.47
N GLY A 151 -15.36 -4.52 17.87
CA GLY A 151 -15.96 -3.41 18.61
C GLY A 151 -14.94 -2.53 19.34
N GLY A 152 -13.68 -2.50 18.87
CA GLY A 152 -12.63 -1.70 19.48
C GLY A 152 -12.00 -2.31 20.74
N ASP A 153 -12.41 -3.52 21.13
CA ASP A 153 -11.92 -4.17 22.34
C ASP A 153 -10.62 -4.94 22.07
N ALA A 154 -9.49 -4.32 22.40
CA ALA A 154 -8.17 -4.93 22.26
C ALA A 154 -8.03 -6.26 23.01
N LYS A 155 -8.67 -6.42 24.16
CA LYS A 155 -8.58 -7.69 24.91
C LYS A 155 -9.26 -8.82 24.16
N LYS A 156 -10.36 -8.53 23.43
CA LYS A 156 -11.01 -9.49 22.54
C LYS A 156 -10.20 -9.71 21.28
N ALA A 157 -9.70 -8.65 20.64
CA ALA A 157 -8.96 -8.73 19.40
C ALA A 157 -7.67 -9.57 19.51
N TYR A 158 -6.98 -9.46 20.65
CA TYR A 158 -5.74 -10.21 20.91
C TYR A 158 -5.94 -11.46 21.80
N LYS A 159 -7.18 -11.92 22.00
CA LYS A 159 -7.49 -12.96 22.99
C LYS A 159 -6.84 -14.29 22.66
N ASP A 160 -7.00 -14.75 21.43
CA ASP A 160 -6.60 -16.08 20.97
C ASP A 160 -6.46 -16.12 19.45
N ALA A 161 -6.03 -17.26 18.89
CA ALA A 161 -5.81 -17.42 17.46
C ALA A 161 -7.06 -17.19 16.60
N THR A 162 -8.28 -17.34 17.15
CA THR A 162 -9.52 -17.16 16.40
C THR A 162 -9.83 -15.69 16.13
N THR A 163 -9.37 -14.81 17.00
CA THR A 163 -9.55 -13.35 16.87
C THR A 163 -8.31 -12.69 16.30
N LEU A 164 -7.12 -13.15 16.71
CA LEU A 164 -5.84 -12.67 16.21
C LEU A 164 -5.57 -13.08 14.76
N GLY A 165 -6.20 -14.15 14.27
CA GLY A 165 -6.02 -14.64 12.90
C GLY A 165 -6.37 -13.63 11.80
N TYR A 166 -7.15 -12.58 12.10
CA TYR A 166 -7.44 -11.50 11.16
C TYR A 166 -6.35 -10.42 11.09
N LEU A 167 -5.33 -10.49 11.94
CA LEU A 167 -4.13 -9.66 11.86
C LEU A 167 -3.12 -10.31 10.91
N SER A 168 -3.22 -9.96 9.63
CA SER A 168 -2.25 -10.38 8.61
C SER A 168 -1.99 -9.25 7.60
N SER A 169 -0.82 -9.30 6.95
CA SER A 169 -0.45 -8.36 5.88
C SER A 169 -1.43 -8.45 4.70
N THR A 170 -1.86 -9.65 4.32
CA THR A 170 -2.81 -9.85 3.22
C THR A 170 -4.15 -9.17 3.49
N GLN A 171 -4.66 -9.29 4.72
CA GLN A 171 -5.89 -8.61 5.11
C GLN A 171 -5.70 -7.08 5.16
N ALA A 172 -4.56 -6.60 5.68
CA ALA A 172 -4.26 -5.17 5.69
C ALA A 172 -4.10 -4.57 4.28
N LEU A 173 -3.51 -5.30 3.33
CA LEU A 173 -3.42 -4.88 1.93
C LEU A 173 -4.80 -4.77 1.28
N ALA A 174 -5.68 -5.75 1.54
CA ALA A 174 -7.07 -5.68 1.09
C ALA A 174 -7.82 -4.49 1.73
N ASP A 175 -7.53 -4.16 2.99
CA ASP A 175 -8.08 -2.97 3.62
C ASP A 175 -7.66 -1.68 2.92
N PHE A 176 -6.36 -1.52 2.66
CA PHE A 176 -5.85 -0.35 1.96
C PHE A 176 -6.48 -0.24 0.57
N ALA A 177 -6.65 -1.36 -0.14
CA ALA A 177 -7.15 -1.36 -1.51
C ALA A 177 -8.63 -0.97 -1.54
N THR A 178 -9.44 -1.57 -0.67
CA THR A 178 -10.87 -1.26 -0.57
C THR A 178 -11.11 0.19 -0.18
N LEU A 179 -10.36 0.71 0.80
CA LEU A 179 -10.46 2.11 1.21
C LEU A 179 -10.06 3.07 0.07
N VAL A 180 -8.93 2.83 -0.61
CA VAL A 180 -8.47 3.67 -1.72
C VAL A 180 -9.48 3.67 -2.87
N VAL A 181 -10.04 2.51 -3.21
CA VAL A 181 -11.08 2.40 -4.26
C VAL A 181 -12.33 3.19 -3.89
N ASP A 182 -12.80 3.07 -2.65
CA ASP A 182 -13.99 3.79 -2.18
C ASP A 182 -13.74 5.31 -2.11
N LEU A 183 -12.59 5.72 -1.56
CA LEU A 183 -12.18 7.11 -1.49
C LEU A 183 -12.13 7.76 -2.88
N LYS A 184 -11.53 7.07 -3.86
CA LYS A 184 -11.48 7.56 -5.25
C LYS A 184 -12.88 7.72 -5.85
N LYS A 185 -13.82 6.83 -5.54
CA LYS A 185 -15.22 6.97 -6.00
C LYS A 185 -15.90 8.17 -5.33
N ASN A 186 -15.80 8.29 -4.02
CA ASN A 186 -16.42 9.37 -3.25
C ASN A 186 -15.91 10.76 -3.67
N LEU A 187 -14.63 10.85 -4.03
CA LEU A 187 -14.01 12.08 -4.52
C LEU A 187 -14.18 12.31 -6.03
N SER A 188 -14.89 11.43 -6.75
CA SER A 188 -14.94 11.41 -8.22
C SER A 188 -13.55 11.38 -8.89
N ALA A 189 -12.55 10.86 -8.18
CA ALA A 189 -11.12 10.86 -8.51
C ALA A 189 -10.65 9.51 -9.07
N VAL A 190 -11.52 8.75 -9.73
CA VAL A 190 -11.24 7.38 -10.23
C VAL A 190 -10.01 7.31 -11.15
N ASP A 191 -9.75 8.37 -11.92
CA ASP A 191 -8.60 8.48 -12.83
C ASP A 191 -7.34 9.04 -12.18
N SER A 192 -7.39 9.43 -10.90
CA SER A 192 -6.23 10.00 -10.21
C SER A 192 -5.21 8.89 -9.91
N PRO A 193 -3.92 9.10 -10.22
CA PRO A 193 -2.88 8.13 -9.92
C PRO A 193 -2.69 8.02 -8.41
N VAL A 194 -2.37 6.82 -7.94
CA VAL A 194 -2.08 6.55 -6.53
C VAL A 194 -0.60 6.23 -6.40
N VAL A 195 0.10 6.95 -5.54
CA VAL A 195 1.51 6.68 -5.20
C VAL A 195 1.56 6.23 -3.76
N VAL A 196 2.18 5.09 -3.51
CA VAL A 196 2.19 4.46 -2.19
C VAL A 196 3.53 4.68 -1.49
N PHE A 197 3.45 5.05 -0.23
CA PHE A 197 4.57 5.33 0.66
C PHE A 197 4.49 4.43 1.89
N GLY A 198 5.66 4.07 2.42
CA GLY A 198 5.76 3.30 3.64
C GLY A 198 7.21 3.10 4.05
N GLY A 199 7.46 3.07 5.36
CA GLY A 199 8.77 2.76 5.94
C GLY A 199 8.74 1.44 6.70
N SER A 200 9.86 0.72 6.74
CA SER A 200 9.98 -0.58 7.44
C SER A 200 8.93 -1.58 6.94
N TYR A 201 8.14 -2.20 7.82
CA TYR A 201 7.00 -3.06 7.43
C TYR A 201 5.95 -2.33 6.59
N GLY A 202 5.73 -1.03 6.85
CA GLY A 202 4.92 -0.19 5.97
C GLY A 202 5.49 -0.14 4.55
N GLY A 203 6.82 -0.17 4.40
CA GLY A 203 7.47 -0.25 3.09
C GLY A 203 7.28 -1.61 2.41
N SER A 204 7.35 -2.71 3.17
CA SER A 204 6.97 -4.04 2.66
C SER A 204 5.52 -4.08 2.18
N ASN A 205 4.60 -3.45 2.93
CA ASN A 205 3.21 -3.29 2.51
C ASN A 205 3.09 -2.45 1.24
N SER A 206 3.83 -1.35 1.13
CA SER A 206 3.83 -0.51 -0.08
C SER A 206 4.26 -1.29 -1.33
N VAL A 207 5.33 -2.10 -1.23
CA VAL A 207 5.79 -2.94 -2.34
C VAL A 207 4.76 -4.01 -2.70
N ALA A 208 4.11 -4.62 -1.71
CA ALA A 208 3.08 -5.61 -1.96
C ALA A 208 1.79 -5.02 -2.53
N PHE A 209 1.47 -3.76 -2.22
CA PHE A 209 0.26 -3.09 -2.71
C PHE A 209 0.32 -2.74 -4.20
N VAL A 210 1.50 -2.44 -4.72
CA VAL A 210 1.70 -2.02 -6.12
C VAL A 210 1.88 -3.19 -7.10
N ASN A 211 1.94 -4.43 -6.59
CA ASN A 211 1.97 -5.65 -7.41
C ASN A 211 0.56 -6.23 -7.59
#